data_AF-A0A962ZWN4-F1
#
_entry.id   AF-A0A962ZWN4-F1
#
_cell.length_a   1.000
_cell.length_b   1.000
_cell.length_c   1.000
_cell.angle_alpha   90.00
_cell.angle_beta   90.00
_cell.angle_gamma   90.00
#
_symmetry.space_group_name_H-M   'P 1'
#
loop_
_entity.id
_entity.type
_entity.pdbx_description
1 polymer ?
#
loop_
_entity_poly.entity_id
_entity_poly.type
_entity_poly.pdbx_seq_one_letter_code
_entity_poly.pdbx_strand_id
1 'polypeptide(L)'
;ISFTNAHQFFSVNEPDGQAVPRRTSAELTSCLDCHQTLSLHGNNRTDDLQVCVACHNPRNTDREVRAIAVSPPTDGKDEESLDFKTMVHGIHAASVRENALQIVGFRGFTTYAYTEPFPGDISNCLSCHTDDGFTLPLPDGVLGTTIDTGDDHATPLDDTVVTPITAVCSSCHDGQTAAAHMTDNGGSFDTSQAAIDSGEVVETCNVCHATGRDADVAVKHNVHAKPIQ
;
A
#
# COMPACT_ATOMS: atom_id res chain seq x y z
N ILE A 1 8.81 -26.67 -8.43
CA ILE A 1 9.92 -25.91 -7.82
C ILE A 1 9.70 -24.48 -8.24
N SER A 2 9.27 -23.62 -7.32
CA SER A 2 9.18 -22.19 -7.57
C SER A 2 10.58 -21.61 -7.40
N PHE A 3 11.02 -20.80 -8.37
CA PHE A 3 12.31 -20.12 -8.28
C PHE A 3 12.07 -18.73 -7.69
N THR A 4 12.88 -18.36 -6.70
CA THR A 4 12.97 -16.98 -6.21
C THR A 4 13.31 -16.07 -7.38
N ASN A 5 12.59 -14.96 -7.52
CA ASN A 5 12.96 -13.98 -8.52
C ASN A 5 14.26 -13.26 -8.17
N ALA A 6 14.81 -12.57 -9.16
CA ALA A 6 15.93 -11.67 -8.97
C ALA A 6 15.55 -10.30 -9.50
N HIS A 7 16.00 -9.26 -8.80
CA HIS A 7 15.90 -7.87 -9.24
C HIS A 7 17.28 -7.23 -9.31
N GLN A 8 17.40 -6.17 -10.09
CA GLN A 8 18.53 -5.25 -10.07
C GLN A 8 18.01 -3.83 -10.22
N PHE A 9 18.60 -2.89 -9.49
CA PHE A 9 18.34 -1.48 -9.68
C PHE A 9 19.17 -0.94 -10.84
N PHE A 10 18.61 -0.01 -11.59
CA PHE A 10 19.29 0.67 -12.69
C PHE A 10 19.17 2.18 -12.54
N SER A 11 20.19 2.87 -13.03
CA SER A 11 20.26 4.33 -13.10
C SER A 11 19.95 4.77 -14.53
N VAL A 12 19.25 5.89 -14.69
CA VAL A 12 19.01 6.53 -15.99
C VAL A 12 19.70 7.89 -16.07
N ASN A 13 19.71 8.65 -14.97
CA ASN A 13 20.15 10.05 -14.97
C ASN A 13 20.83 10.51 -13.67
N GLU A 14 21.16 9.58 -12.78
CA GLU A 14 21.86 9.85 -11.53
C GLU A 14 23.26 10.43 -11.84
N PRO A 15 23.73 11.47 -11.13
CA PRO A 15 24.96 12.18 -11.47
C PRO A 15 26.22 11.31 -11.54
N ASP A 16 26.27 10.24 -10.74
CA ASP A 16 27.37 9.27 -10.67
C ASP A 16 27.12 7.99 -11.49
N GLY A 17 25.96 7.90 -12.17
CA GLY A 17 25.52 6.73 -12.92
C GLY A 17 25.27 5.49 -12.07
N GLN A 18 25.21 5.62 -10.74
CA GLN A 18 24.93 4.51 -9.84
C GLN A 18 23.45 4.48 -9.50
N ALA A 19 22.86 3.28 -9.57
CA ALA A 19 21.47 3.10 -9.19
C ALA A 19 21.33 3.26 -7.67
N VAL A 20 20.37 4.08 -7.25
CA VAL A 20 19.98 4.17 -5.84
C VAL A 20 18.96 3.07 -5.55
N PRO A 21 19.23 2.16 -4.58
CA PRO A 21 18.25 1.14 -4.20
C PRO A 21 16.94 1.76 -3.72
N ARG A 22 15.83 1.10 -4.04
CA ARG A 22 14.53 1.45 -3.43
C ARG A 22 14.62 1.19 -1.92
N ARG A 23 13.98 2.07 -1.13
CA ARG A 23 13.82 1.87 0.32
C ARG A 23 13.28 0.47 0.65
N THR A 24 13.74 -0.07 1.77
CA THR A 24 13.22 -1.32 2.34
C THR A 24 12.33 -0.97 3.52
N SER A 25 11.02 -1.14 3.35
CA SER A 25 10.04 -0.88 4.42
C SER A 25 9.56 -2.16 5.10
N ALA A 26 9.71 -3.31 4.45
CA ALA A 26 9.27 -4.61 4.94
C ALA A 26 10.26 -5.69 4.53
N GLU A 27 10.24 -6.79 5.29
CA GLU A 27 11.16 -7.91 5.15
C GLU A 27 10.45 -9.12 4.57
N LEU A 28 11.03 -9.73 3.54
CA LEU A 28 10.48 -10.95 2.93
C LEU A 28 10.39 -12.08 3.96
N THR A 29 11.40 -12.23 4.81
CA THR A 29 11.43 -13.27 5.86
C THR A 29 10.21 -13.17 6.77
N SER A 30 9.77 -11.95 7.11
CA SER A 30 8.54 -11.71 7.86
C SER A 30 7.29 -12.23 7.16
N CYS A 31 7.22 -12.10 5.83
CA CYS A 31 6.12 -12.69 5.06
C CYS A 31 6.18 -14.24 5.11
N LEU A 32 7.39 -14.80 4.99
CA LEU A 32 7.60 -16.24 4.95
C LEU A 32 7.34 -16.95 6.29
N ASP A 33 7.36 -16.21 7.41
CA ASP A 33 6.96 -16.71 8.73
C ASP A 33 5.53 -17.32 8.72
N CYS A 34 4.66 -16.84 7.83
CA CYS A 34 3.30 -17.37 7.63
C CYS A 34 3.10 -18.01 6.25
N HIS A 35 3.64 -17.40 5.19
CA HIS A 35 3.38 -17.86 3.82
C HIS A 35 4.20 -19.07 3.40
N GLN A 36 5.35 -19.33 4.06
CA GLN A 36 6.37 -20.35 3.73
C GLN A 36 7.02 -20.16 2.35
N THR A 37 6.22 -19.87 1.32
CA THR A 37 6.59 -19.49 -0.04
C THR A 37 5.50 -18.58 -0.57
N LEU A 38 5.88 -17.39 -1.03
CA LEU A 38 4.96 -16.42 -1.60
C LEU A 38 5.12 -16.41 -3.12
N SER A 39 4.28 -17.19 -3.81
CA SER A 39 4.33 -17.41 -5.25
C SER A 39 3.00 -17.06 -5.90
N LEU A 40 2.97 -15.96 -6.66
CA LEU A 40 1.78 -15.37 -7.25
C LEU A 40 1.88 -15.28 -8.79
N HIS A 41 0.76 -14.94 -9.42
CA HIS A 41 0.65 -14.75 -10.87
C HIS A 41 1.15 -15.96 -11.69
N GLY A 42 0.69 -17.16 -11.32
CA GLY A 42 1.05 -18.40 -12.03
C GLY A 42 2.50 -18.84 -11.78
N ASN A 43 3.02 -18.60 -10.57
CA ASN A 43 4.41 -18.86 -10.16
C ASN A 43 5.47 -18.05 -10.91
N ASN A 44 5.09 -16.91 -11.48
CA ASN A 44 6.02 -16.01 -12.16
C ASN A 44 6.57 -14.91 -11.23
N ARG A 45 5.86 -14.60 -10.13
CA ARG A 45 6.31 -13.63 -9.12
C ARG A 45 6.44 -14.35 -7.78
N THR A 46 7.68 -14.53 -7.32
CA THR A 46 8.00 -15.45 -6.23
C THR A 46 9.09 -14.87 -5.34
N ASP A 47 8.80 -14.76 -4.04
CA ASP A 47 9.77 -14.52 -2.96
C ASP A 47 10.74 -13.34 -3.20
N ASP A 48 10.24 -12.24 -3.75
CA ASP A 48 11.01 -10.99 -3.89
C ASP A 48 10.07 -9.79 -3.88
N LEU A 49 10.08 -9.02 -2.78
CA LEU A 49 9.23 -7.84 -2.62
C LEU A 49 9.52 -6.76 -3.68
N GLN A 50 10.75 -6.66 -4.18
CA GLN A 50 11.10 -5.66 -5.19
C GLN A 50 10.44 -5.95 -6.54
N VAL A 51 10.18 -7.22 -6.84
CA VAL A 51 9.41 -7.63 -8.02
C VAL A 51 7.94 -7.30 -7.86
N CYS A 52 7.38 -7.43 -6.65
CA CYS A 52 5.99 -7.06 -6.36
C CYS A 52 5.76 -5.56 -6.60
N VAL A 53 6.57 -4.71 -5.95
CA VAL A 53 6.40 -3.25 -5.96
C VAL A 53 6.70 -2.61 -7.33
N ALA A 54 7.34 -3.34 -8.26
CA ALA A 54 7.52 -2.86 -9.62
C ALA A 54 6.18 -2.70 -10.35
N CYS A 55 5.22 -3.61 -10.11
CA CYS A 55 3.88 -3.55 -10.69
C CYS A 55 2.83 -3.04 -9.70
N HIS A 56 2.93 -3.44 -8.44
CA HIS A 56 2.09 -2.95 -7.34
C HIS A 56 2.61 -1.60 -6.84
N ASN A 57 2.49 -0.59 -7.68
CA ASN A 57 3.00 0.76 -7.44
C ASN A 57 1.84 1.75 -7.30
N PRO A 58 2.09 2.99 -6.85
CA PRO A 58 1.03 3.95 -6.54
C PRO A 58 0.15 4.40 -7.72
N ARG A 59 0.50 4.04 -8.97
CA ARG A 59 -0.21 4.44 -10.20
C ARG A 59 -0.95 3.29 -10.89
N ASN A 60 -1.02 2.14 -10.24
CA ASN A 60 -1.63 0.97 -10.84
C ASN A 60 -2.91 0.58 -10.10
N THR A 61 -3.95 0.23 -10.85
CA THR A 61 -5.26 -0.17 -10.35
C THR A 61 -5.74 -1.41 -11.09
N ASP A 62 -6.85 -2.00 -10.63
CA ASP A 62 -7.48 -3.13 -11.32
C ASP A 62 -8.51 -2.73 -12.38
N ARG A 63 -8.63 -1.44 -12.74
CA ARG A 63 -9.66 -0.88 -13.63
C ARG A 63 -9.92 -1.72 -14.88
N GLU A 64 -8.87 -1.98 -15.66
CA GLU A 64 -8.97 -2.68 -16.95
C GLU A 64 -9.55 -4.08 -16.82
N VAL A 65 -9.17 -4.82 -15.77
CA VAL A 65 -9.70 -6.16 -15.53
C VAL A 65 -11.05 -6.13 -14.82
N ARG A 66 -11.30 -5.10 -14.00
CA ARG A 66 -12.58 -4.87 -13.31
C ARG A 66 -13.71 -4.54 -14.28
N ALA A 67 -13.46 -3.71 -15.29
CA ALA A 67 -14.43 -3.31 -16.30
C ALA A 67 -14.99 -4.50 -17.11
N ILE A 68 -14.21 -5.58 -17.24
CA ILE A 68 -14.58 -6.81 -17.95
C ILE A 68 -14.82 -8.00 -17.00
N ALA A 69 -14.99 -7.75 -15.71
CA ALA A 69 -15.13 -8.80 -14.71
C ALA A 69 -16.36 -9.68 -14.98
N VAL A 70 -16.16 -11.00 -15.02
CA VAL A 70 -17.26 -11.97 -15.16
C VAL A 70 -18.14 -11.99 -13.92
N SER A 71 -17.53 -11.79 -12.75
CA SER A 71 -18.21 -11.60 -11.48
C SER A 71 -17.81 -10.23 -10.93
N PRO A 72 -18.50 -9.14 -11.31
CA PRO A 72 -18.14 -7.80 -10.86
C PRO A 72 -18.13 -7.69 -9.34
N PRO A 73 -17.17 -6.94 -8.78
CA PRO A 73 -17.19 -6.61 -7.37
C PRO A 73 -18.44 -5.81 -7.00
N THR A 74 -18.92 -6.00 -5.77
CA THR A 74 -20.15 -5.36 -5.28
C THR A 74 -19.88 -4.09 -4.49
N ASP A 75 -18.61 -3.69 -4.38
CA ASP A 75 -18.16 -2.48 -3.69
C ASP A 75 -18.56 -1.19 -4.43
N GLY A 76 -19.05 -1.31 -5.68
CA GLY A 76 -19.54 -0.19 -6.48
C GLY A 76 -18.43 0.71 -7.01
N LYS A 77 -17.17 0.28 -6.93
CA LYS A 77 -16.02 1.05 -7.42
C LYS A 77 -15.73 0.74 -8.88
N ASP A 78 -15.34 1.77 -9.63
CA ASP A 78 -14.88 1.62 -11.02
C ASP A 78 -13.46 1.04 -11.10
N GLU A 79 -12.66 1.22 -10.05
CA GLU A 79 -11.33 0.62 -9.88
C GLU A 79 -10.92 0.54 -8.40
N GLU A 80 -10.00 -0.38 -8.10
CA GLU A 80 -9.32 -0.49 -6.82
C GLU A 80 -7.81 -0.37 -7.00
N SER A 81 -7.16 0.32 -6.08
CA SER A 81 -5.71 0.51 -6.14
C SER A 81 -4.96 -0.79 -5.92
N LEU A 82 -3.91 -1.00 -6.72
CA LEU A 82 -2.98 -2.11 -6.57
C LEU A 82 -1.65 -1.67 -5.95
N ASP A 83 -1.56 -0.45 -5.41
CA ASP A 83 -0.38 0.03 -4.68
C ASP A 83 -0.04 -0.94 -3.55
N PHE A 84 1.20 -1.44 -3.51
CA PHE A 84 1.60 -2.49 -2.58
C PHE A 84 1.32 -2.12 -1.13
N LYS A 85 1.51 -0.84 -0.77
CA LYS A 85 1.32 -0.36 0.61
C LYS A 85 -0.14 -0.38 1.05
N THR A 86 -1.10 -0.16 0.15
CA THR A 86 -2.53 -0.15 0.48
C THR A 86 -3.14 -1.54 0.30
N MET A 87 -2.74 -2.25 -0.76
CA MET A 87 -3.21 -3.60 -1.05
C MET A 87 -2.82 -4.57 0.05
N VAL A 88 -1.54 -4.64 0.44
CA VAL A 88 -1.08 -5.61 1.45
C VAL A 88 -1.74 -5.34 2.80
N HIS A 89 -1.84 -4.09 3.23
CA HIS A 89 -2.58 -3.76 4.44
C HIS A 89 -4.05 -4.13 4.32
N GLY A 90 -4.73 -3.73 3.25
CA GLY A 90 -6.17 -4.00 3.09
C GLY A 90 -6.51 -5.49 3.05
N ILE A 91 -5.65 -6.33 2.47
CA ILE A 91 -5.79 -7.80 2.48
C ILE A 91 -5.76 -8.35 3.90
N HIS A 92 -4.83 -7.89 4.74
CA HIS A 92 -4.61 -8.44 6.08
C HIS A 92 -5.44 -7.73 7.16
N ALA A 93 -5.96 -6.54 6.88
CA ALA A 93 -6.71 -5.73 7.85
C ALA A 93 -8.22 -6.00 7.82
N ALA A 94 -8.68 -7.13 7.27
CA ALA A 94 -10.11 -7.42 7.12
C ALA A 94 -10.91 -7.35 8.42
N SER A 95 -10.29 -7.62 9.58
CA SER A 95 -10.93 -7.52 10.90
C SER A 95 -11.01 -6.09 11.47
N VAL A 96 -10.26 -5.14 10.89
CA VAL A 96 -10.21 -3.73 11.31
C VAL A 96 -11.06 -2.86 10.38
N ARG A 97 -11.08 -3.20 9.09
CA ARG A 97 -11.80 -2.46 8.06
C ARG A 97 -13.32 -2.54 8.27
N GLU A 98 -14.00 -1.43 8.07
CA GLU A 98 -15.45 -1.33 7.97
C GLU A 98 -15.94 -1.73 6.57
N ASN A 99 -15.12 -1.53 5.53
CA ASN A 99 -15.43 -1.91 4.15
C ASN A 99 -14.42 -2.95 3.65
N ALA A 100 -14.93 -4.14 3.29
CA ALA A 100 -14.11 -5.22 2.76
C ALA A 100 -13.42 -4.80 1.45
N LEU A 101 -12.12 -5.08 1.34
CA LEU A 101 -11.37 -4.87 0.10
C LEU A 101 -11.82 -5.90 -0.94
N GLN A 102 -12.16 -5.44 -2.15
CA GLN A 102 -12.35 -6.33 -3.31
C GLN A 102 -11.35 -5.99 -4.41
N ILE A 103 -10.67 -7.00 -4.95
CA ILE A 103 -9.74 -6.87 -6.07
C ILE A 103 -10.14 -7.83 -7.19
N VAL A 104 -10.18 -7.31 -8.41
CA VAL A 104 -10.37 -8.12 -9.61
C VAL A 104 -9.01 -8.60 -10.12
N GLY A 105 -8.89 -9.92 -10.27
CA GLY A 105 -7.66 -10.60 -10.62
C GLY A 105 -7.61 -11.06 -12.08
N PHE A 106 -7.18 -12.31 -12.26
CA PHE A 106 -6.73 -12.86 -13.53
C PHE A 106 -7.73 -12.65 -14.68
N ARG A 107 -7.44 -11.67 -15.57
CA ARG A 107 -8.21 -11.35 -16.78
C ARG A 107 -9.70 -11.10 -16.54
N GLY A 108 -10.07 -10.60 -15.35
CA GLY A 108 -11.47 -10.40 -14.97
C GLY A 108 -12.23 -11.69 -14.61
N PHE A 109 -11.54 -12.84 -14.53
CA PHE A 109 -12.20 -14.11 -14.20
C PHE A 109 -12.40 -14.36 -12.71
N THR A 110 -11.68 -13.63 -11.87
CA THR A 110 -11.73 -13.80 -10.41
C THR A 110 -11.90 -12.46 -9.73
N THR A 111 -12.80 -12.40 -8.77
CA THR A 111 -12.93 -11.27 -7.84
C THR A 111 -12.67 -11.83 -6.45
N TYR A 112 -11.70 -11.25 -5.75
CA TYR A 112 -11.33 -11.63 -4.40
C TYR A 112 -11.94 -10.60 -3.44
N ALA A 113 -12.79 -11.06 -2.52
CA ALA A 113 -13.21 -10.27 -1.37
C ALA A 113 -12.39 -10.71 -0.16
N TYR A 114 -11.63 -9.78 0.42
CA TYR A 114 -10.77 -10.05 1.57
C TYR A 114 -11.52 -9.79 2.87
N THR A 115 -12.05 -10.86 3.46
CA THR A 115 -12.85 -10.83 4.69
C THR A 115 -12.24 -11.66 5.82
N GLU A 116 -11.15 -12.36 5.54
CA GLU A 116 -10.52 -13.28 6.49
C GLU A 116 -9.61 -12.53 7.47
N PRO A 117 -9.70 -12.80 8.78
CA PRO A 117 -8.88 -12.12 9.77
C PRO A 117 -7.40 -12.49 9.63
N PHE A 118 -6.52 -11.54 9.95
CA PHE A 118 -5.09 -11.81 10.09
C PHE A 118 -4.84 -12.88 11.17
N PRO A 119 -4.00 -13.90 10.91
CA PRO A 119 -3.76 -14.98 11.86
C PRO A 119 -2.95 -14.55 13.11
N GLY A 120 -2.22 -13.43 13.02
CA GLY A 120 -1.41 -12.89 14.12
C GLY A 120 -2.02 -11.62 14.73
N ASP A 121 -1.16 -10.81 15.36
CA ASP A 121 -1.54 -9.47 15.80
C ASP A 121 -1.30 -8.46 14.66
N ILE A 122 -2.38 -7.99 14.04
CA ILE A 122 -2.32 -7.01 12.94
C ILE A 122 -1.84 -5.63 13.42
N SER A 123 -1.96 -5.32 14.71
CA SER A 123 -1.43 -4.09 15.28
C SER A 123 0.09 -4.14 15.43
N ASN A 124 0.69 -5.33 15.53
CA ASN A 124 2.14 -5.44 15.56
C ASN A 124 2.76 -5.27 14.17
N CYS A 125 3.16 -4.05 13.82
CA CYS A 125 3.76 -3.69 12.52
C CYS A 125 5.01 -4.52 12.19
N LEU A 126 5.78 -4.96 13.19
CA LEU A 126 6.95 -5.82 13.02
C LEU A 126 6.61 -7.22 12.49
N SER A 127 5.32 -7.58 12.40
CA SER A 127 4.89 -8.78 11.68
C SER A 127 5.27 -8.75 10.19
N CYS A 128 5.54 -7.56 9.62
CA CYS A 128 5.98 -7.40 8.23
C CYS A 128 7.14 -6.40 8.08
N HIS A 129 7.07 -5.27 8.78
CA HIS A 129 7.97 -4.15 8.59
C HIS A 129 9.36 -4.37 9.19
N THR A 130 10.35 -3.62 8.68
CA THR A 130 11.61 -3.37 9.40
C THR A 130 11.34 -2.55 10.67
N ASP A 131 12.35 -2.41 11.53
CA ASP A 131 12.24 -1.66 12.79
C ASP A 131 11.76 -0.20 12.62
N ASP A 132 12.02 0.40 11.47
CA ASP A 132 11.67 1.78 11.12
C ASP A 132 10.69 1.92 9.95
N GLY A 133 10.41 0.82 9.24
CA GLY A 133 9.70 0.82 7.96
C GLY A 133 8.22 1.20 8.02
N PHE A 134 7.67 1.39 9.21
CA PHE A 134 6.29 1.82 9.51
C PHE A 134 6.22 3.19 10.20
N THR A 135 7.36 3.83 10.44
CA THR A 135 7.44 5.07 11.20
C THR A 135 7.10 6.30 10.36
N LEU A 136 6.76 7.39 11.05
CA LEU A 136 6.52 8.70 10.48
C LEU A 136 7.61 9.69 10.94
N PRO A 137 8.04 10.64 10.08
CA PRO A 137 7.53 10.95 8.73
C PRO A 137 7.89 9.90 7.66
N LEU A 138 7.08 9.82 6.61
CA LEU A 138 7.44 9.02 5.43
C LEU A 138 8.69 9.61 4.74
N PRO A 139 9.51 8.78 4.08
CA PRO A 139 10.62 9.27 3.27
C PRO A 139 10.18 10.20 2.14
N ASP A 140 11.08 11.06 1.69
CA ASP A 140 10.83 11.94 0.54
C ASP A 140 10.53 11.11 -0.73
N GLY A 141 9.66 11.66 -1.59
CA GLY A 141 9.30 11.04 -2.87
C GLY A 141 8.31 9.86 -2.78
N VAL A 142 7.68 9.63 -1.61
CA VAL A 142 6.52 8.74 -1.54
C VAL A 142 5.32 9.42 -2.21
N LEU A 143 4.86 8.82 -3.30
CA LEU A 143 3.71 9.31 -4.07
C LEU A 143 2.38 9.04 -3.36
N GLY A 144 1.38 9.84 -3.71
CA GLY A 144 -0.02 9.55 -3.42
C GLY A 144 -0.46 8.26 -4.11
N THR A 145 -1.51 7.63 -3.57
CA THR A 145 -2.05 6.38 -4.11
C THR A 145 -3.23 6.69 -5.03
N THR A 146 -3.13 6.26 -6.28
CA THR A 146 -4.19 6.43 -7.29
C THR A 146 -5.41 5.60 -6.93
N ILE A 147 -6.56 6.25 -6.96
CA ILE A 147 -7.88 5.67 -6.74
C ILE A 147 -8.83 5.88 -7.93
N ASP A 148 -8.49 6.81 -8.82
CA ASP A 148 -9.12 7.02 -10.13
C ASP A 148 -8.01 7.33 -11.14
N THR A 149 -7.93 6.55 -12.21
CA THR A 149 -6.93 6.71 -13.29
C THR A 149 -7.39 7.67 -14.40
N GLY A 150 -8.47 8.42 -14.18
CA GLY A 150 -8.93 9.48 -15.07
C GLY A 150 -9.40 8.97 -16.44
N ASP A 151 -9.42 9.87 -17.43
CA ASP A 151 -9.77 9.54 -18.82
C ASP A 151 -8.51 9.24 -19.66
N ASP A 152 -7.37 9.87 -19.36
CA ASP A 152 -6.12 9.72 -20.12
C ASP A 152 -5.14 8.72 -19.48
N HIS A 153 -5.29 7.44 -19.81
CA HIS A 153 -4.43 6.39 -19.26
C HIS A 153 -2.97 6.40 -19.78
N ALA A 154 -2.63 7.30 -20.71
CA ALA A 154 -1.26 7.43 -21.16
C ALA A 154 -0.39 8.23 -20.17
N THR A 155 -1.02 9.02 -19.29
CA THR A 155 -0.32 9.90 -18.35
C THR A 155 -1.07 9.97 -17.01
N PRO A 156 -0.37 10.15 -15.88
CA PRO A 156 -1.02 10.21 -14.57
C PRO A 156 -1.50 11.64 -14.21
N LEU A 157 -1.71 12.50 -15.20
CA LEU A 157 -1.92 13.94 -14.96
C LEU A 157 -3.33 14.26 -14.49
N ASP A 158 -4.31 13.46 -14.88
CA ASP A 158 -5.71 13.52 -14.48
C ASP A 158 -6.09 12.45 -13.43
N ASP A 159 -5.10 11.68 -12.94
CA ASP A 159 -5.30 10.73 -11.85
C ASP A 159 -5.78 11.45 -10.57
N THR A 160 -6.81 10.89 -9.94
CA THR A 160 -7.19 11.24 -8.56
C THR A 160 -6.46 10.32 -7.59
N VAL A 161 -5.80 10.93 -6.61
CA VAL A 161 -4.96 10.25 -5.62
C VAL A 161 -5.39 10.57 -4.19
N VAL A 162 -5.13 9.62 -3.29
CA VAL A 162 -5.13 9.81 -1.84
C VAL A 162 -3.72 10.20 -1.39
N THR A 163 -3.59 11.15 -0.47
CA THR A 163 -2.29 11.63 0.03
C THR A 163 -1.49 10.51 0.72
N PRO A 164 -0.14 10.58 0.72
CA PRO A 164 0.72 9.43 1.01
C PRO A 164 0.51 8.75 2.37
N ILE A 165 0.40 9.52 3.47
CA ILE A 165 0.19 8.98 4.81
C ILE A 165 -1.25 8.50 4.96
N THR A 166 -2.20 9.32 4.51
CA THR A 166 -3.64 9.04 4.55
C THR A 166 -3.95 7.72 3.84
N ALA A 167 -3.37 7.48 2.66
CA ALA A 167 -3.56 6.23 1.91
C ALA A 167 -3.10 4.99 2.69
N VAL A 168 -2.02 5.09 3.46
CA VAL A 168 -1.54 3.99 4.32
C VAL A 168 -2.50 3.78 5.49
N CYS A 169 -2.85 4.83 6.22
CA CYS A 169 -3.71 4.71 7.40
C CYS A 169 -5.13 4.23 7.03
N SER A 170 -5.70 4.77 5.96
CA SER A 170 -7.04 4.43 5.47
C SER A 170 -7.13 3.04 4.85
N SER A 171 -5.99 2.38 4.60
CA SER A 171 -6.00 0.98 4.13
C SER A 171 -6.43 -0.02 5.24
N CYS A 172 -6.39 0.40 6.51
CA CYS A 172 -6.93 -0.35 7.64
C CYS A 172 -8.08 0.41 8.33
N HIS A 173 -7.92 1.73 8.49
CA HIS A 173 -8.86 2.62 9.17
C HIS A 173 -9.75 3.38 8.16
N ASP A 174 -10.67 2.67 7.55
CA ASP A 174 -11.54 3.16 6.46
C ASP A 174 -12.94 3.62 6.93
N GLY A 175 -13.14 3.75 8.24
CA GLY A 175 -14.37 4.29 8.82
C GLY A 175 -14.50 5.80 8.64
N GLN A 176 -15.75 6.30 8.65
CA GLN A 176 -16.06 7.72 8.39
C GLN A 176 -15.37 8.68 9.38
N THR A 177 -15.32 8.33 10.66
CA THR A 177 -14.66 9.16 11.68
C THR A 177 -13.16 9.26 11.43
N ALA A 178 -12.52 8.16 11.01
CA ALA A 178 -11.10 8.15 10.69
C ALA A 178 -10.82 9.00 9.43
N ALA A 179 -11.65 8.87 8.40
CA ALA A 179 -11.57 9.69 7.18
C ALA A 179 -11.69 11.19 7.49
N ALA A 180 -12.66 11.59 8.33
CA ALA A 180 -12.82 12.98 8.76
C ALA A 180 -11.59 13.47 9.53
N HIS A 181 -11.09 12.68 10.48
CA HIS A 181 -9.87 13.00 11.23
C HIS A 181 -8.65 13.19 10.32
N MET A 182 -8.45 12.31 9.34
CA MET A 182 -7.35 12.42 8.39
C MET A 182 -7.48 13.70 7.54
N THR A 183 -8.69 14.02 7.08
CA THR A 183 -8.98 15.23 6.31
C THR A 183 -8.74 16.51 7.12
N ASP A 184 -9.18 16.55 8.37
CA ASP A 184 -8.97 17.69 9.29
C ASP A 184 -7.48 17.94 9.58
N ASN A 185 -6.62 16.94 9.36
CA ASN A 185 -5.17 17.01 9.56
C ASN A 185 -4.40 17.10 8.23
N GLY A 186 -5.04 17.62 7.19
CA GLY A 186 -4.43 17.95 5.91
C GLY A 186 -4.26 16.77 4.94
N GLY A 187 -4.75 15.59 5.30
CA GLY A 187 -4.93 14.49 4.36
C GLY A 187 -5.99 14.82 3.31
N SER A 188 -5.88 14.22 2.13
CA SER A 188 -6.94 14.26 1.12
C SER A 188 -7.20 12.88 0.54
N PHE A 189 -8.47 12.59 0.31
CA PHE A 189 -8.97 11.41 -0.40
C PHE A 189 -9.30 11.69 -1.86
N ASP A 190 -9.20 12.95 -2.28
CA ASP A 190 -9.61 13.45 -3.58
C ASP A 190 -8.70 14.64 -3.93
N THR A 191 -7.52 14.34 -4.46
CA THR A 191 -6.56 15.36 -4.91
C THR A 191 -5.73 14.84 -6.09
N SER A 192 -4.79 15.63 -6.58
CA SER A 192 -3.83 15.24 -7.62
C SER A 192 -2.41 15.13 -7.06
N GLN A 193 -1.56 14.35 -7.74
CA GLN A 193 -0.14 14.30 -7.41
C GLN A 193 0.53 15.69 -7.53
N ALA A 194 0.10 16.51 -8.48
CA ALA A 194 0.62 17.87 -8.66
C ALA A 194 0.30 18.80 -7.47
N ALA A 195 -0.88 18.65 -6.86
CA ALA A 195 -1.25 19.41 -5.67
C ALA A 195 -0.42 18.99 -4.44
N ILE A 196 -0.08 17.71 -4.33
CA ILE A 196 0.85 17.21 -3.30
C ILE A 196 2.25 17.77 -3.53
N ASP A 197 2.78 17.65 -4.75
CA ASP A 197 4.14 18.05 -5.09
C ASP A 197 4.37 19.57 -4.96
N SER A 198 3.34 20.37 -5.22
CA SER A 198 3.37 21.84 -5.06
C SER A 198 3.18 22.31 -3.62
N GLY A 199 2.82 21.40 -2.69
CA GLY A 199 2.50 21.74 -1.32
C GLY A 199 1.15 22.45 -1.14
N GLU A 200 0.26 22.36 -2.12
CA GLU A 200 -1.14 22.79 -1.98
C GLU A 200 -1.88 21.91 -0.96
N VAL A 201 -1.58 20.61 -0.97
CA VAL A 201 -2.08 19.65 0.02
C VAL A 201 -0.92 19.13 0.86
N VAL A 202 -1.00 19.33 2.19
CA VAL A 202 0.06 18.98 3.13
C VAL A 202 -0.50 18.25 4.34
N GLU A 203 -0.02 17.03 4.56
CA GLU A 203 -0.38 16.22 5.71
C GLU A 203 0.39 16.67 6.96
N THR A 204 -0.32 16.88 8.07
CA THR A 204 0.29 17.23 9.37
C THR A 204 0.30 16.06 10.35
N CYS A 205 0.09 14.83 9.88
CA CYS A 205 0.01 13.62 10.71
C CYS A 205 1.22 13.46 11.63
N ASN A 206 2.42 13.79 11.12
CA ASN A 206 3.70 13.67 11.82
C ASN A 206 3.80 14.54 13.09
N VAL A 207 2.95 15.56 13.23
CA VAL A 207 2.91 16.40 14.44
C VAL A 207 2.55 15.56 15.66
N CYS A 208 1.65 14.59 15.49
CA CYS A 208 1.12 13.75 16.56
C CYS A 208 1.55 12.29 16.45
N HIS A 209 1.73 11.77 15.24
CA HIS A 209 1.96 10.35 14.97
C HIS A 209 3.42 9.97 14.71
N ALA A 210 4.34 10.94 14.62
CA ALA A 210 5.76 10.63 14.50
C ALA A 210 6.34 9.99 15.77
N THR A 211 7.51 9.38 15.63
CA THR A 211 8.21 8.73 16.75
C THR A 211 8.41 9.70 17.92
N GLY A 212 8.03 9.28 19.13
CA GLY A 212 8.13 10.04 20.37
C GLY A 212 7.05 11.11 20.58
N ARG A 213 6.03 11.19 19.72
CA ARG A 213 4.88 12.11 19.87
C ARG A 213 3.74 11.45 20.65
N ASP A 214 2.77 12.25 21.09
CA ASP A 214 1.67 11.81 21.97
C ASP A 214 0.78 10.71 21.36
N ALA A 215 0.75 10.62 20.03
CA ALA A 215 0.04 9.61 19.26
C ALA A 215 0.96 8.77 18.36
N ASP A 216 2.22 8.59 18.75
CA ASP A 216 3.21 7.74 18.09
C ASP A 216 2.59 6.42 17.60
N VAL A 217 2.78 6.11 16.32
CA VAL A 217 2.25 4.90 15.65
C VAL A 217 2.64 3.63 16.39
N ALA A 218 3.91 3.49 16.79
CA ALA A 218 4.42 2.31 17.48
C ALA A 218 3.72 2.10 18.82
N VAL A 219 3.48 3.18 19.56
CA VAL A 219 2.82 3.15 20.86
C VAL A 219 1.33 2.83 20.71
N LYS A 220 0.65 3.47 19.77
CA LYS A 220 -0.80 3.28 19.56
C LYS A 220 -1.15 1.89 19.01
N HIS A 221 -0.24 1.29 18.24
CA HIS A 221 -0.41 -0.06 17.71
C HIS A 221 0.29 -1.13 18.54
N ASN A 222 0.80 -0.77 19.74
CA ASN A 222 1.45 -1.71 20.64
C ASN A 222 2.53 -2.57 19.94
N VAL A 223 3.36 -1.94 19.10
CA VAL A 223 4.39 -2.65 18.33
C VAL A 223 5.38 -3.30 19.29
N HIS A 224 5.64 -4.59 19.09
CA HIS A 224 6.46 -5.40 19.98
C HIS A 224 7.29 -6.42 19.20
N ALA A 225 8.37 -6.90 19.83
CA ALA A 225 9.21 -7.94 19.25
C ALA A 225 8.35 -9.15 18.82
N LYS A 226 8.69 -9.73 17.67
CA LYS A 226 8.09 -10.98 17.22
C LYS A 226 8.27 -12.07 18.28
N PRO A 227 7.27 -12.95 18.50
CA PRO A 227 7.48 -14.15 19.30
C PRO A 227 8.69 -14.91 18.74
N ILE A 228 9.56 -15.39 19.62
CA ILE A 228 10.66 -16.27 19.21
C ILE A 228 10.01 -17.56 18.70
N GLN A 229 10.17 -17.85 17.40
CA GLN A 229 9.76 -19.11 16.79
C GLN A 229 10.70 -20.25 17.20
#